data_AF-A0AB34U1A2-F1
#
_entry.id   AF-A0AB34U1A2-F1
#
_cell.length_a   1.000
_cell.length_b   1.000
_cell.length_c   1.000
_cell.angle_alpha   90.00
_cell.angle_beta   90.00
_cell.angle_gamma   90.00
#
_symmetry.space_group_name_H-M   'P 1'
#
loop_
_entity.id
_entity.type
_entity.pdbx_description
1 polymer ?
#
loop_
_entity_poly.entity_id
_entity_poly.type
_entity_poly.pdbx_seq_one_letter_code
_entity_poly.pdbx_strand_id
1 'polypeptide(L)'
;MAGYGSTQTSGSDSALTAGYGSTQTAQEGSNLTAGYGSTGTAGSDSSLIAGYGSTQTSGGDSALTAGYGSTQTAQEGSNLTAGYGSTGTAGSDSSLIAGYGSTQTSGSDSALTAGYGSTQTAQEGSNLTAGYGSTGTAGSDSSLIAGYGSTQTSGGDSSLTAGYGSTQTAQEGSNLTAGYGSTGTAGSDSSLIAGYGSTQTSGSGSSLTAGYGSTQTAREGSTLTAGYGSTGTAGADSSLIAGYGSTQTAGADSNLTAGYGSTGTAGHESFIIAGYGSTQTAGHKSILTAGYGSTQTARDGSDLIAGYGSTGTAGSGSSLIAGYGSTQTASYRSMLTAGYGSTQTAREYSDLVAGYGSTSTAGSNSSLIAGYGSTQTASFKSILTAGYGSTQTAQERSDLVTGYGSTSTAGYASSLIAGYGSTQTAGYESTLTAGYGSTQTAQDSSSLTTGYGSTSTAGYASSLIAGYGSTQ
;
A
#
# COMPACT_ATOMS: atom_id res chain seq x y z
N MET A 1 42.94 -57.66 6.44
CA MET A 1 43.11 -56.50 7.33
C MET A 1 44.52 -55.98 7.15
N ALA A 2 44.67 -54.78 6.58
CA ALA A 2 45.98 -54.14 6.45
C ALA A 2 46.20 -53.14 7.60
N GLY A 3 47.46 -53.01 8.03
CA GLY A 3 47.85 -52.20 9.18
C GLY A 3 47.81 -50.68 8.92
N TYR A 4 48.35 -49.92 9.87
CA TYR A 4 48.51 -48.46 9.80
C TYR A 4 49.23 -48.01 8.52
N GLY A 5 48.74 -46.97 7.85
CA GLY A 5 49.39 -46.36 6.69
C GLY A 5 49.49 -47.28 5.47
N SER A 6 48.58 -48.26 5.35
CA SER A 6 48.63 -49.24 4.28
C SER A 6 48.00 -48.74 2.98
N THR A 7 48.48 -49.22 1.84
CA THR A 7 47.83 -49.03 0.54
C THR A 7 47.26 -50.37 0.07
N GLN A 8 45.97 -50.40 -0.24
CA GLN A 8 45.29 -51.59 -0.77
C GLN A 8 44.64 -51.26 -2.11
N THR A 9 44.76 -52.18 -3.07
CA THR A 9 44.10 -52.08 -4.36
C THR A 9 43.43 -53.41 -4.69
N SER A 10 42.18 -53.38 -5.12
CA SER A 10 41.41 -54.56 -5.52
C SER A 10 40.59 -54.30 -6.78
N GLY A 11 40.09 -55.38 -7.38
CA GLY A 11 39.16 -55.31 -8.51
C GLY A 11 37.72 -55.05 -8.06
N SER A 12 36.75 -55.48 -8.86
CA SER A 12 35.31 -55.39 -8.55
C SER A 12 34.90 -56.31 -7.40
N ASP A 13 33.72 -56.07 -6.85
CA ASP A 13 33.06 -56.90 -5.83
C ASP A 13 33.95 -57.20 -4.61
N SER A 14 34.79 -56.24 -4.26
CA SER A 14 35.85 -56.43 -3.28
C SER A 14 35.47 -55.88 -1.91
N ALA A 15 35.93 -56.54 -0.85
CA ALA A 15 35.80 -56.05 0.52
C ALA A 15 37.19 -55.71 1.10
N LEU A 16 37.44 -54.42 1.33
CA LEU A 16 38.71 -53.93 1.88
C LEU A 16 38.51 -53.38 3.28
N THR A 17 39.36 -53.81 4.23
CA THR A 17 39.41 -53.25 5.58
C THR A 17 40.84 -52.85 5.94
N ALA A 18 41.03 -51.58 6.26
CA ALA A 18 42.33 -51.00 6.61
C ALA A 18 42.25 -50.19 7.90
N GLY A 19 43.40 -50.07 8.57
CA GLY A 19 43.58 -49.23 9.74
C GLY A 19 43.68 -47.74 9.40
N TYR A 20 44.19 -46.96 10.36
CA TYR A 20 44.32 -45.51 10.26
C TYR A 20 45.27 -45.04 9.16
N GLY A 21 44.97 -43.89 8.56
CA GLY A 21 45.82 -43.23 7.56
C GLY A 21 46.04 -44.07 6.30
N SER A 22 45.14 -44.99 5.99
CA SER A 22 45.31 -45.93 4.88
C SER A 22 44.69 -45.41 3.60
N THR A 23 45.18 -45.89 2.47
CA THR A 23 44.63 -45.63 1.13
C THR A 23 44.06 -46.92 0.57
N GLN A 24 42.78 -46.92 0.19
CA GLN A 24 42.11 -48.05 -0.43
C GLN A 24 41.57 -47.65 -1.80
N THR A 25 41.77 -48.51 -2.80
CA THR A 25 41.21 -48.34 -4.14
C THR A 25 40.56 -49.64 -4.59
N ALA A 26 39.29 -49.60 -4.98
CA ALA A 26 38.59 -50.74 -5.57
C ALA A 26 37.80 -50.32 -6.80
N GLN A 27 37.32 -51.29 -7.57
CA GLN A 27 36.45 -51.03 -8.72
C GLN A 27 34.99 -51.10 -8.28
N GLU A 28 34.07 -51.39 -9.21
CA GLU A 28 32.63 -51.46 -9.01
C GLU A 28 32.21 -52.47 -7.91
N GLY A 29 31.04 -52.25 -7.29
CA GLY A 29 30.43 -53.21 -6.37
C GLY A 29 31.20 -53.40 -5.06
N SER A 30 32.07 -52.47 -4.68
CA SER A 30 33.06 -52.70 -3.64
C SER A 30 32.72 -52.05 -2.30
N ASN A 31 33.11 -52.73 -1.21
CA ASN A 31 32.91 -52.31 0.17
C ASN A 31 34.25 -51.95 0.83
N LEU A 32 34.46 -50.66 1.12
CA LEU A 32 35.68 -50.15 1.76
C LEU A 32 35.36 -49.72 3.19
N THR A 33 36.13 -50.21 4.16
CA THR A 33 36.09 -49.76 5.55
C THR A 33 37.48 -49.33 6.00
N ALA A 34 37.62 -48.09 6.44
CA ALA A 34 38.90 -47.53 6.87
C ALA A 34 38.80 -46.74 8.18
N GLY A 35 39.93 -46.64 8.90
CA GLY A 35 40.04 -45.84 10.11
C GLY A 35 40.13 -44.33 9.86
N TYR A 36 40.51 -43.55 10.88
CA TYR A 36 40.71 -42.09 10.78
C TYR A 36 41.76 -41.68 9.74
N GLY A 37 41.55 -40.52 9.12
CA GLY A 37 42.52 -39.89 8.20
C GLY A 37 42.76 -40.71 6.93
N SER A 38 41.83 -41.58 6.55
CA SER A 38 42.01 -42.52 5.45
C SER A 38 41.48 -41.96 4.13
N THR A 39 41.98 -42.48 3.02
CA THR A 39 41.49 -42.17 1.67
C THR A 39 40.90 -43.43 1.04
N GLY A 40 39.64 -43.38 0.63
CA GLY A 40 38.96 -44.47 -0.07
C GLY A 40 38.49 -44.03 -1.46
N THR A 41 38.81 -44.80 -2.49
CA THR A 41 38.29 -44.61 -3.85
C THR A 41 37.63 -45.91 -4.31
N ALA A 42 36.38 -45.86 -4.77
CA ALA A 42 35.69 -47.01 -5.36
C ALA A 42 34.98 -46.64 -6.67
N GLY A 43 34.57 -47.67 -7.43
CA GLY A 43 33.72 -47.49 -8.61
C GLY A 43 32.26 -47.19 -8.25
N SER A 44 31.36 -47.43 -9.19
CA SER A 44 29.90 -47.36 -8.95
C SER A 44 29.43 -48.48 -8.02
N ASP A 45 28.19 -48.38 -7.55
CA ASP A 45 27.52 -49.40 -6.72
C ASP A 45 28.32 -49.79 -5.46
N SER A 46 29.04 -48.82 -4.91
CA SER A 46 30.04 -49.07 -3.86
C SER A 46 29.64 -48.45 -2.54
N SER A 47 30.11 -49.04 -1.43
CA SER A 47 29.89 -48.55 -0.08
C SER A 47 31.21 -48.26 0.62
N LEU A 48 31.40 -47.02 1.06
CA LEU A 48 32.60 -46.56 1.75
C LEU A 48 32.25 -46.10 3.17
N ILE A 49 32.91 -46.67 4.17
CA ILE A 49 32.79 -46.28 5.58
C ILE A 49 34.16 -45.84 6.09
N ALA A 50 34.27 -44.62 6.60
CA ALA A 50 35.52 -44.10 7.14
C ALA A 50 35.33 -43.31 8.44
N GLY A 51 36.40 -43.21 9.22
CA GLY A 51 36.42 -42.40 10.43
C GLY A 51 36.56 -40.89 10.16
N TYR A 52 36.82 -40.12 11.20
CA TYR A 52 37.14 -38.68 11.16
C TYR A 52 38.25 -38.31 10.17
N GLY A 53 38.12 -37.11 9.58
CA GLY A 53 39.14 -36.50 8.73
C GLY A 53 39.47 -37.30 7.48
N SER A 54 38.53 -38.09 6.98
CA SER A 54 38.75 -39.00 5.86
C SER A 54 38.30 -38.39 4.54
N THR A 55 38.85 -38.91 3.44
CA THR A 55 38.46 -38.55 2.07
C THR A 55 37.88 -39.77 1.37
N GLN A 56 36.67 -39.67 0.86
CA GLN A 56 35.99 -40.75 0.14
C GLN A 56 35.58 -40.28 -1.25
N THR A 57 35.84 -41.10 -2.26
CA THR A 57 35.43 -40.87 -3.64
C THR A 57 34.79 -42.13 -4.22
N SER A 58 33.61 -42.02 -4.82
CA SER A 58 32.95 -43.14 -5.51
C SER A 58 32.39 -42.75 -6.87
N GLY A 59 32.01 -43.77 -7.65
CA GLY A 59 31.16 -43.63 -8.82
C GLY A 59 29.69 -43.35 -8.45
N GLY A 60 28.79 -43.68 -9.37
CA GLY A 60 27.34 -43.54 -9.18
C GLY A 60 26.76 -44.57 -8.23
N ASP A 61 25.51 -44.36 -7.81
CA ASP A 61 24.71 -45.31 -7.02
C ASP A 61 25.42 -45.81 -5.77
N SER A 62 26.18 -44.92 -5.12
CA SER A 62 27.10 -45.29 -4.04
C SER A 62 26.67 -44.73 -2.69
N ALA A 63 27.13 -45.38 -1.61
CA ALA A 63 26.84 -44.99 -0.23
C ALA A 63 28.13 -44.64 0.53
N LEU A 64 28.28 -43.38 0.94
CA LEU A 64 29.46 -42.88 1.64
C LEU A 64 29.08 -42.48 3.07
N THR A 65 29.72 -43.08 4.07
CA THR A 65 29.57 -42.71 5.48
C THR A 65 30.92 -42.30 6.06
N ALA A 66 31.01 -41.11 6.64
CA ALA A 66 32.23 -40.60 7.25
C ALA A 66 31.98 -39.87 8.58
N GLY A 67 33.02 -39.79 9.41
CA GLY A 67 33.01 -39.00 10.64
C GLY A 67 33.12 -37.48 10.38
N TYR A 68 33.30 -36.73 11.47
CA TYR A 68 33.63 -35.29 11.47
C TYR A 68 34.79 -34.89 10.56
N GLY A 69 34.71 -33.69 9.98
CA GLY A 69 35.79 -33.07 9.21
C GLY A 69 36.16 -33.84 7.94
N SER A 70 35.24 -34.62 7.40
CA SER A 70 35.51 -35.51 6.26
C SER A 70 35.11 -34.87 4.94
N THR A 71 35.70 -35.35 3.85
CA THR A 71 35.36 -34.95 2.49
C THR A 71 34.81 -36.16 1.72
N GLN A 72 33.62 -36.02 1.17
CA GLN A 72 32.97 -37.07 0.39
C GLN A 72 32.65 -36.55 -1.01
N THR A 73 32.92 -37.36 -2.03
CA THR A 73 32.60 -37.06 -3.42
C THR A 73 32.01 -38.29 -4.07
N ALA A 74 30.82 -38.18 -4.64
CA ALA A 74 30.20 -39.26 -5.42
C ALA A 74 29.57 -38.70 -6.70
N GLN A 75 29.20 -39.58 -7.60
CA GLN A 75 28.47 -39.20 -8.82
C GLN A 75 26.96 -39.27 -8.57
N GLU A 76 26.17 -39.46 -9.62
CA GLU A 76 24.71 -39.53 -9.60
C GLU A 76 24.17 -40.64 -8.66
N GLY A 77 22.94 -40.48 -8.17
CA GLY A 77 22.23 -41.53 -7.43
C GLY A 77 22.82 -41.86 -6.06
N SER A 78 23.66 -40.99 -5.50
CA SER A 78 24.52 -41.34 -4.36
C SER A 78 24.02 -40.78 -3.02
N ASN A 79 24.30 -41.52 -1.96
CA ASN A 79 23.93 -41.20 -0.59
C ASN A 79 25.18 -40.89 0.26
N LEU A 80 25.31 -39.65 0.71
CA LEU A 80 26.43 -39.19 1.54
C LEU A 80 25.93 -38.87 2.96
N THR A 81 26.55 -39.48 3.96
CA THR A 81 26.33 -39.17 5.38
C THR A 81 27.65 -38.79 6.02
N ALA A 82 27.72 -37.61 6.60
CA ALA A 82 28.92 -37.11 7.27
C ALA A 82 28.62 -36.42 8.61
N GLY A 83 29.64 -36.36 9.47
CA GLY A 83 29.57 -35.61 10.73
C GLY A 83 29.68 -34.09 10.55
N TYR A 84 29.77 -33.35 11.66
CA TYR A 84 30.13 -31.93 11.74
C TYR A 84 31.34 -31.52 10.89
N GLY A 85 31.28 -30.30 10.34
CA GLY A 85 32.40 -29.66 9.64
C GLY A 85 32.83 -30.40 8.37
N SER A 86 31.93 -31.18 7.77
CA SER A 86 32.25 -32.03 6.62
C SER A 86 31.89 -31.37 5.31
N THR A 87 32.52 -31.81 4.23
CA THR A 87 32.23 -31.39 2.86
C THR A 87 31.70 -32.58 2.06
N GLY A 88 30.52 -32.45 1.48
CA GLY A 88 29.92 -33.47 0.62
C GLY A 88 29.61 -32.92 -0.77
N THR A 89 30.03 -33.62 -1.80
CA THR A 89 29.71 -33.30 -3.20
C THR A 89 29.11 -34.53 -3.87
N ALA A 90 27.93 -34.40 -4.49
CA ALA A 90 27.31 -35.49 -5.25
C ALA A 90 26.78 -35.01 -6.60
N GLY A 91 26.47 -35.95 -7.50
CA GLY A 91 25.80 -35.68 -8.77
C GLY A 91 24.31 -35.37 -8.59
N SER A 92 23.54 -35.55 -9.66
CA SER A 92 22.07 -35.47 -9.61
C SER A 92 21.47 -36.64 -8.82
N ASP A 93 20.19 -36.54 -8.48
CA ASP A 93 19.41 -37.61 -7.85
C ASP A 93 20.05 -38.13 -6.54
N SER A 94 20.71 -37.23 -5.81
CA SER A 94 21.56 -37.59 -4.68
C SER A 94 21.01 -37.08 -3.35
N SER A 95 21.38 -37.75 -2.27
CA SER A 95 20.99 -37.41 -0.90
C SER A 95 22.22 -37.14 -0.05
N LEU A 96 22.30 -35.96 0.56
CA LEU A 96 23.41 -35.57 1.43
C LEU A 96 22.88 -35.23 2.83
N ILE A 97 23.41 -35.88 3.86
CA ILE A 97 23.12 -35.60 5.27
C ILE A 97 24.42 -35.25 5.98
N ALA A 98 24.47 -34.08 6.61
CA ALA A 98 25.65 -33.62 7.33
C ALA A 98 25.31 -32.93 8.66
N GLY A 99 26.28 -32.90 9.57
CA GLY A 99 26.14 -32.19 10.85
C GLY A 99 26.24 -30.66 10.70
N TYR A 100 26.31 -29.96 11.83
CA TYR A 100 26.65 -28.54 11.95
C TYR A 100 27.90 -28.11 11.16
N GLY A 101 27.86 -26.87 10.64
CA GLY A 101 29.01 -26.22 10.00
C GLY A 101 29.49 -26.94 8.74
N SER A 102 28.61 -27.66 8.06
CA SER A 102 28.98 -28.49 6.91
C SER A 102 28.71 -27.76 5.60
N THR A 103 29.39 -28.20 4.54
CA THR A 103 29.20 -27.70 3.17
C THR A 103 28.72 -28.85 2.30
N GLN A 104 27.58 -28.69 1.65
CA GLN A 104 27.00 -29.69 0.76
C GLN A 104 26.77 -29.09 -0.63
N THR A 105 27.15 -29.83 -1.67
CA THR A 105 26.90 -29.49 -3.07
C THR A 105 26.32 -30.68 -3.82
N SER A 106 25.23 -30.51 -4.55
CA SER A 106 24.65 -31.56 -5.39
C SER A 106 24.30 -31.07 -6.80
N GLY A 107 24.00 -32.04 -7.67
CA GLY A 107 23.31 -31.80 -8.93
C GLY A 107 21.82 -31.52 -8.74
N SER A 108 21.05 -31.81 -9.79
CA SER A 108 19.59 -31.59 -9.82
C SER A 108 18.85 -32.68 -9.03
N ASP A 109 17.58 -32.45 -8.72
CA ASP A 109 16.68 -33.44 -8.11
C ASP A 109 17.23 -34.07 -6.82
N SER A 110 17.93 -33.26 -6.03
CA SER A 110 18.70 -33.73 -4.88
C SER A 110 18.11 -33.28 -3.55
N ALA A 111 18.42 -34.02 -2.48
CA ALA A 111 17.97 -33.74 -1.12
C ALA A 111 19.17 -33.48 -0.18
N LEU A 112 19.24 -32.28 0.39
CA LEU A 112 20.33 -31.87 1.28
C LEU A 112 19.76 -31.57 2.67
N THR A 113 20.28 -32.25 3.69
CA THR A 113 19.98 -31.98 5.10
C THR A 113 21.26 -31.65 5.86
N ALA A 114 21.28 -30.49 6.53
CA ALA A 114 22.41 -30.07 7.33
C ALA A 114 22.00 -29.42 8.67
N GLY A 115 22.92 -29.43 9.63
CA GLY A 115 22.74 -28.73 10.90
C GLY A 115 22.86 -27.21 10.79
N TYR A 116 22.86 -26.53 11.94
CA TYR A 116 23.19 -25.11 12.11
C TYR A 116 24.48 -24.66 11.41
N GLY A 117 24.47 -23.42 10.91
CA GLY A 117 25.65 -22.77 10.34
C GLY A 117 26.19 -23.44 9.08
N SER A 118 25.34 -24.18 8.36
CA SER A 118 25.76 -24.96 7.20
C SER A 118 25.53 -24.20 5.89
N THR A 119 26.24 -24.61 4.85
CA THR A 119 26.09 -24.09 3.49
C THR A 119 25.65 -25.22 2.56
N GLN A 120 24.55 -25.01 1.85
CA GLN A 120 24.00 -25.97 0.91
C GLN A 120 23.85 -25.33 -0.47
N THR A 121 24.31 -26.01 -1.51
CA THR A 121 24.14 -25.61 -2.91
C THR A 121 23.60 -26.78 -3.71
N ALA A 122 22.51 -26.58 -4.45
CA ALA A 122 21.97 -27.59 -5.36
C ALA A 122 21.50 -26.94 -6.65
N GLN A 123 21.22 -27.75 -7.67
CA GLN A 123 20.66 -27.28 -8.93
C GLN A 123 19.12 -27.32 -8.87
N GLU A 124 18.47 -27.48 -10.01
CA GLU A 124 17.01 -27.50 -10.17
C GLU A 124 16.36 -28.66 -9.38
N GLY A 125 15.08 -28.51 -9.04
CA GLY A 125 14.27 -29.60 -8.48
C GLY A 125 14.69 -30.04 -7.08
N SER A 126 15.48 -29.24 -6.37
CA SER A 126 16.20 -29.70 -5.17
C SER A 126 15.56 -29.25 -3.85
N ASN A 127 15.69 -30.08 -2.83
CA ASN A 127 15.15 -29.87 -1.49
C ASN A 127 16.27 -29.66 -0.48
N LEU A 128 16.35 -28.46 0.11
CA LEU A 128 17.36 -28.08 1.10
C LEU A 128 16.70 -27.88 2.46
N THR A 129 17.17 -28.58 3.47
CA THR A 129 16.79 -28.39 4.88
C THR A 129 18.02 -28.09 5.71
N ALA A 130 18.03 -26.95 6.40
CA ALA A 130 19.13 -26.53 7.26
C ALA A 130 18.67 -25.94 8.59
N GLY A 131 19.56 -25.95 9.58
CA GLY A 131 19.32 -25.30 10.87
C GLY A 131 19.44 -23.77 10.81
N TYR A 132 19.36 -23.13 11.98
CA TYR A 132 19.68 -21.71 12.22
C TYR A 132 21.01 -21.24 11.59
N GLY A 133 21.04 -19.99 11.14
CA GLY A 133 22.25 -19.33 10.64
C GLY A 133 22.83 -19.97 9.39
N SER A 134 22.02 -20.68 8.60
CA SER A 134 22.50 -21.44 7.44
C SER A 134 22.30 -20.66 6.15
N THR A 135 23.05 -21.05 5.11
CA THR A 135 22.94 -20.50 3.76
C THR A 135 22.53 -21.61 2.79
N GLY A 136 21.42 -21.42 2.08
CA GLY A 136 20.93 -22.34 1.05
C GLY A 136 20.83 -21.64 -0.31
N THR A 137 21.37 -22.27 -1.35
CA THR A 137 21.22 -21.83 -2.74
C THR A 137 20.71 -22.99 -3.59
N ALA A 138 19.64 -22.81 -4.34
CA ALA A 138 19.11 -23.82 -5.26
C ALA A 138 18.73 -23.22 -6.62
N GLY A 139 18.51 -24.08 -7.62
CA GLY A 139 17.98 -23.69 -8.92
C GLY A 139 16.49 -23.36 -8.87
N SER A 140 15.82 -23.43 -10.02
CA SER A 140 14.36 -23.34 -10.12
C SER A 140 13.69 -24.57 -9.51
N ASP A 141 12.37 -24.50 -9.33
CA ASP A 141 11.53 -25.62 -8.88
C ASP A 141 12.01 -26.25 -7.56
N SER A 142 12.60 -25.43 -6.70
CA SER A 142 13.30 -25.89 -5.50
C SER A 142 12.58 -25.49 -4.22
N SER A 143 12.79 -26.29 -3.17
CA SER A 143 12.24 -26.05 -1.83
C SER A 143 13.36 -25.87 -0.82
N LEU A 144 13.37 -24.74 -0.12
CA LEU A 144 14.37 -24.42 0.90
C LEU A 144 13.68 -24.18 2.25
N ILE A 145 14.09 -24.92 3.27
CA ILE A 145 13.64 -24.76 4.66
C ILE A 145 14.84 -24.48 5.55
N ALA A 146 14.80 -23.37 6.29
CA ALA A 146 15.87 -22.99 7.19
C ALA A 146 15.37 -22.40 8.51
N GLY A 147 16.22 -22.42 9.53
CA GLY A 147 15.92 -21.80 10.82
C GLY A 147 16.01 -20.26 10.79
N TYR A 148 15.88 -19.64 11.96
CA TYR A 148 16.22 -18.24 12.26
C TYR A 148 17.58 -17.78 11.69
N GLY A 149 17.64 -16.52 11.26
CA GLY A 149 18.87 -15.86 10.83
C GLY A 149 19.51 -16.48 9.59
N SER A 150 18.72 -17.17 8.77
CA SER A 150 19.23 -17.89 7.60
C SER A 150 19.13 -17.05 6.33
N THR A 151 19.94 -17.41 5.33
CA THR A 151 19.89 -16.81 4.00
C THR A 151 19.53 -17.87 2.97
N GLN A 152 18.50 -17.63 2.18
CA GLN A 152 18.03 -18.55 1.14
C GLN A 152 17.96 -17.84 -0.21
N THR A 153 18.48 -18.47 -1.25
CA THR A 153 18.41 -18.01 -2.64
C THR A 153 17.92 -19.13 -3.54
N SER A 154 16.95 -18.87 -4.41
CA SER A 154 16.48 -19.84 -5.41
C SER A 154 16.24 -19.22 -6.78
N GLY A 155 16.04 -20.09 -7.78
CA GLY A 155 15.50 -19.74 -9.09
C GLY A 155 14.00 -19.43 -9.05
N GLY A 156 13.34 -19.62 -10.20
CA GLY A 156 11.89 -19.45 -10.35
C GLY A 156 11.09 -20.58 -9.73
N ASP A 157 9.78 -20.39 -9.59
CA ASP A 157 8.82 -21.42 -9.17
C ASP A 157 9.22 -22.16 -7.88
N SER A 158 9.84 -21.43 -6.95
CA SER A 158 10.47 -22.00 -5.77
C SER A 158 9.70 -21.66 -4.49
N SER A 159 9.90 -22.49 -3.45
CA SER A 159 9.28 -22.32 -2.13
C SER A 159 10.34 -22.16 -1.04
N LEU A 160 10.37 -21.00 -0.39
CA LEU A 160 11.33 -20.65 0.66
C LEU A 160 10.62 -20.46 1.99
N THR A 161 11.00 -21.23 3.01
CA THR A 161 10.53 -21.08 4.38
C THR A 161 11.70 -20.84 5.33
N ALA A 162 11.63 -19.75 6.10
CA ALA A 162 12.66 -19.42 7.08
C ALA A 162 12.09 -18.86 8.39
N GLY A 163 12.88 -18.93 9.45
CA GLY A 163 12.52 -18.34 10.74
C GLY A 163 12.66 -16.80 10.75
N TYR A 164 12.50 -16.21 11.94
CA TYR A 164 12.82 -14.82 12.28
C TYR A 164 14.19 -14.34 11.79
N GLY A 165 14.27 -13.06 11.39
CA GLY A 165 15.51 -12.38 11.02
C GLY A 165 16.20 -12.96 9.79
N SER A 166 15.44 -13.63 8.93
CA SER A 166 16.00 -14.33 7.75
C SER A 166 15.94 -13.46 6.51
N THR A 167 16.78 -13.80 5.53
CA THR A 167 16.80 -13.17 4.21
C THR A 167 16.47 -14.21 3.15
N GLN A 168 15.47 -13.94 2.32
CA GLN A 168 15.02 -14.81 1.24
C GLN A 168 15.03 -14.05 -0.08
N THR A 169 15.61 -14.65 -1.12
CA THR A 169 15.60 -14.14 -2.49
C THR A 169 15.17 -15.24 -3.45
N ALA A 170 14.17 -14.98 -4.29
CA ALA A 170 13.76 -15.90 -5.35
C ALA A 170 13.42 -15.14 -6.63
N GLN A 171 13.29 -15.86 -7.74
CA GLN A 171 12.89 -15.27 -9.02
C GLN A 171 11.35 -15.31 -9.15
N GLU A 172 10.85 -15.33 -10.38
CA GLU A 172 9.41 -15.32 -10.70
C GLU A 172 8.67 -16.53 -10.12
N GLY A 173 7.36 -16.38 -9.90
CA GLY A 173 6.48 -17.50 -9.52
C GLY A 173 6.73 -18.08 -8.13
N SER A 174 7.46 -17.37 -7.26
CA SER A 174 8.00 -17.95 -6.03
C SER A 174 7.19 -17.61 -4.78
N ASN A 175 7.22 -18.52 -3.81
CA ASN A 175 6.53 -18.40 -2.52
C ASN A 175 7.53 -18.26 -1.38
N LEU A 176 7.53 -17.14 -0.68
CA LEU A 176 8.41 -16.85 0.45
C LEU A 176 7.60 -16.73 1.73
N THR A 177 7.92 -17.55 2.73
CA THR A 177 7.38 -17.45 4.08
C THR A 177 8.51 -17.24 5.08
N ALA A 178 8.44 -16.15 5.84
CA ALA A 178 9.43 -15.83 6.85
C ALA A 178 8.81 -15.36 8.17
N GLY A 179 9.57 -15.49 9.25
CA GLY A 179 9.20 -14.94 10.54
C GLY A 179 9.30 -13.41 10.59
N TYR A 180 9.07 -12.86 11.77
CA TYR A 180 9.36 -11.47 12.17
C TYR A 180 10.74 -10.95 11.80
N GLY A 181 10.82 -9.66 11.46
CA GLY A 181 12.08 -8.96 11.19
C GLY A 181 12.84 -9.48 9.97
N SER A 182 12.14 -10.14 9.04
CA SER A 182 12.77 -10.80 7.89
C SER A 182 12.73 -9.90 6.65
N THR A 183 13.61 -10.21 5.70
CA THR A 183 13.67 -9.56 4.39
C THR A 183 13.38 -10.56 3.29
N GLY A 184 12.35 -10.30 2.48
CA GLY A 184 11.99 -11.12 1.32
C GLY A 184 12.06 -10.32 0.03
N THR A 185 12.71 -10.87 -1.00
CA THR A 185 12.74 -10.32 -2.36
C THR A 185 12.33 -11.40 -3.35
N ALA A 186 11.33 -11.13 -4.19
CA ALA A 186 10.90 -12.06 -5.24
C ALA A 186 10.69 -11.36 -6.59
N GLY A 187 10.61 -12.16 -7.65
CA GLY A 187 10.28 -11.71 -9.00
C GLY A 187 8.80 -11.35 -9.17
N SER A 188 8.33 -11.36 -10.42
CA SER A 188 6.90 -11.21 -10.71
C SER A 188 6.10 -12.42 -10.22
N ASP A 189 4.78 -12.25 -10.14
CA ASP A 189 3.81 -13.32 -9.86
C ASP A 189 4.14 -14.14 -8.60
N SER A 190 4.71 -13.46 -7.60
CA SER A 190 5.23 -14.08 -6.39
C SER A 190 4.36 -13.76 -5.17
N SER A 191 4.43 -14.64 -4.17
CA SER A 191 3.71 -14.49 -2.89
C SER A 191 4.70 -14.40 -1.74
N LEU A 192 4.63 -13.33 -0.96
CA LEU A 192 5.49 -13.12 0.21
C LEU A 192 4.64 -12.98 1.47
N ILE A 193 4.91 -13.82 2.46
CA ILE A 193 4.28 -13.77 3.79
C ILE A 193 5.37 -13.59 4.85
N ALA A 194 5.26 -12.53 5.65
CA ALA A 194 6.21 -12.25 6.71
C ALA A 194 5.54 -11.76 7.99
N GLY A 195 6.24 -11.89 9.10
CA GLY A 195 5.77 -11.38 10.40
C GLY A 195 5.87 -9.85 10.52
N TYR A 196 5.61 -9.31 11.72
CA TYR A 196 5.88 -7.91 12.08
C TYR A 196 7.33 -7.46 11.78
N GLY A 197 7.48 -6.16 11.51
CA GLY A 197 8.77 -5.50 11.29
C GLY A 197 9.54 -6.00 10.07
N SER A 198 8.84 -6.61 9.10
CA SER A 198 9.49 -7.24 7.95
C SER A 198 9.56 -6.29 6.76
N THR A 199 10.49 -6.56 5.84
CA THR A 199 10.63 -5.86 4.57
C THR A 199 10.39 -6.82 3.42
N GLN A 200 9.46 -6.50 2.53
CA GLN A 200 9.11 -7.33 1.37
C GLN A 200 9.21 -6.49 0.09
N THR A 201 9.89 -7.03 -0.92
CA THR A 201 9.99 -6.45 -2.26
C THR A 201 9.59 -7.49 -3.31
N SER A 202 8.73 -7.12 -4.25
CA SER A 202 8.31 -8.03 -5.33
C SER A 202 8.17 -7.34 -6.68
N GLY A 203 8.12 -8.14 -7.74
CA GLY A 203 7.81 -7.71 -9.10
C GLY A 203 6.34 -7.34 -9.30
N SER A 204 5.87 -7.44 -10.55
CA SER A 204 4.47 -7.18 -10.89
C SER A 204 3.58 -8.37 -10.51
N GLY A 205 2.26 -8.18 -10.42
CA GLY A 205 1.31 -9.28 -10.20
C GLY A 205 1.47 -10.00 -8.86
N SER A 206 2.12 -9.36 -7.89
CA SER A 206 2.56 -10.04 -6.66
C SER A 206 1.62 -9.81 -5.48
N SER A 207 1.63 -10.75 -4.52
CA SER A 207 0.87 -10.67 -3.28
C SER A 207 1.80 -10.60 -2.07
N LEU A 208 1.71 -9.54 -1.28
CA LEU A 208 2.55 -9.31 -0.10
C LEU A 208 1.67 -9.21 1.14
N THR A 209 1.91 -10.06 2.13
CA THR A 209 1.26 -10.02 3.44
C THR A 209 2.30 -9.87 4.54
N ALA A 210 2.15 -8.85 5.39
CA ALA A 210 3.06 -8.62 6.51
C ALA A 210 2.35 -8.16 7.79
N GLY A 211 2.99 -8.38 8.94
CA GLY A 211 2.51 -7.93 10.23
C GLY A 211 2.65 -6.41 10.45
N TYR A 212 2.50 -5.97 11.70
CA TYR A 212 2.64 -4.58 12.13
C TYR A 212 4.04 -4.01 11.83
N GLY A 213 4.12 -2.70 11.54
CA GLY A 213 5.38 -1.98 11.36
C GLY A 213 6.22 -2.48 10.19
N SER A 214 5.59 -3.05 9.17
CA SER A 214 6.28 -3.66 8.02
C SER A 214 6.39 -2.69 6.86
N THR A 215 7.35 -2.95 5.97
CA THR A 215 7.54 -2.22 4.71
C THR A 215 7.34 -3.15 3.53
N GLN A 216 6.45 -2.79 2.62
CA GLN A 216 6.14 -3.57 1.43
C GLN A 216 6.31 -2.69 0.18
N THR A 217 7.02 -3.21 -0.81
CA THR A 217 7.18 -2.58 -2.14
C THR A 217 6.86 -3.61 -3.23
N ALA A 218 5.95 -3.26 -4.14
CA ALA A 218 5.68 -4.08 -5.32
C ALA A 218 5.50 -3.21 -6.56
N ARG A 219 5.49 -3.85 -7.75
CA ARG A 219 5.22 -3.14 -9.01
C ARG A 219 3.73 -3.17 -9.32
N GLU A 220 3.40 -3.05 -10.60
CA GLU A 220 2.03 -2.99 -11.13
C GLU A 220 1.21 -4.23 -10.78
N GLY A 221 -0.10 -4.08 -10.67
CA GLY A 221 -1.03 -5.20 -10.52
C GLY A 221 -0.89 -5.96 -9.20
N SER A 222 -0.34 -5.32 -8.16
CA SER A 222 0.05 -6.02 -6.92
C SER A 222 -0.94 -5.78 -5.78
N THR A 223 -1.04 -6.77 -4.89
CA THR A 223 -1.86 -6.71 -3.68
C THR A 223 -0.99 -6.70 -2.43
N LEU A 224 -1.11 -5.66 -1.62
CA LEU A 224 -0.37 -5.48 -0.37
C LEU A 224 -1.34 -5.47 0.80
N THR A 225 -1.13 -6.35 1.78
CA THR A 225 -1.84 -6.37 3.06
C THR A 225 -0.84 -6.25 4.21
N ALA A 226 -1.03 -5.23 5.05
CA ALA A 226 -0.15 -4.98 6.19
C ALA A 226 -0.91 -4.62 7.47
N GLY A 227 -0.28 -4.86 8.62
CA GLY A 227 -0.79 -4.42 9.92
C GLY A 227 -0.71 -2.90 10.13
N TYR A 228 -1.09 -2.45 11.34
CA TYR A 228 -0.84 -1.11 11.89
C TYR A 228 0.59 -0.61 11.68
N GLY A 229 0.73 0.70 11.47
CA GLY A 229 2.01 1.40 11.40
C GLY A 229 2.89 0.99 10.22
N SER A 230 2.30 0.42 9.18
CA SER A 230 3.05 -0.14 8.04
C SER A 230 3.18 0.85 6.90
N THR A 231 4.17 0.63 6.04
CA THR A 231 4.39 1.39 4.81
C THR A 231 4.23 0.48 3.59
N GLY A 232 3.31 0.81 2.69
CA GLY A 232 3.09 0.10 1.44
C GLY A 232 3.30 1.00 0.24
N THR A 233 4.10 0.56 -0.73
CA THR A 233 4.29 1.23 -2.02
C THR A 233 4.00 0.24 -3.16
N ALA A 234 3.13 0.59 -4.09
CA ALA A 234 2.85 -0.22 -5.27
C ALA A 234 2.81 0.60 -6.57
N GLY A 235 2.88 -0.10 -7.70
CA GLY A 235 2.70 0.50 -9.03
C GLY A 235 1.24 0.86 -9.32
N ALA A 236 0.92 0.99 -10.61
CA ALA A 236 -0.47 1.15 -11.06
C ALA A 236 -1.29 -0.13 -10.82
N ASP A 237 -2.61 -0.04 -10.97
CA ASP A 237 -3.54 -1.17 -10.91
C ASP A 237 -3.42 -2.02 -9.63
N SER A 238 -3.06 -1.37 -8.52
CA SER A 238 -2.68 -2.06 -7.28
C SER A 238 -3.70 -1.86 -6.17
N SER A 239 -3.75 -2.82 -5.25
CA SER A 239 -4.63 -2.80 -4.07
C SER A 239 -3.81 -2.84 -2.79
N LEU A 240 -3.97 -1.83 -1.94
CA LEU A 240 -3.26 -1.72 -0.67
C LEU A 240 -4.26 -1.69 0.49
N ILE A 241 -4.10 -2.60 1.45
CA ILE A 241 -4.88 -2.66 2.69
C ILE A 241 -3.93 -2.56 3.87
N ALA A 242 -4.13 -1.59 4.75
CA ALA A 242 -3.30 -1.41 5.93
C ALA A 242 -4.10 -1.00 7.17
N GLY A 243 -3.54 -1.29 8.34
CA GLY A 243 -4.14 -0.88 9.61
C GLY A 243 -4.02 0.62 9.90
N TYR A 244 -4.42 1.03 11.10
CA TYR A 244 -4.17 2.34 11.71
C TYR A 244 -2.73 2.84 11.56
N GLY A 245 -2.59 4.17 11.40
CA GLY A 245 -1.29 4.85 11.38
C GLY A 245 -0.39 4.45 10.22
N SER A 246 -0.95 3.92 9.13
CA SER A 246 -0.18 3.39 8.02
C SER A 246 0.01 4.43 6.92
N THR A 247 1.05 4.25 6.11
CA THR A 247 1.33 5.06 4.92
C THR A 247 1.23 4.20 3.68
N GLN A 248 0.39 4.60 2.73
CA GLN A 248 0.18 3.89 1.47
C GLN A 248 0.44 4.83 0.30
N THR A 249 1.21 4.36 -0.69
CA THR A 249 1.45 5.05 -1.96
C THR A 249 1.21 4.09 -3.12
N ALA A 250 0.38 4.48 -4.09
CA ALA A 250 0.18 3.70 -5.31
C ALA A 250 0.15 4.56 -6.57
N GLY A 251 0.29 3.90 -7.72
CA GLY A 251 0.17 4.50 -9.04
C GLY A 251 -1.28 4.83 -9.41
N ALA A 252 -1.54 4.93 -10.71
CA ALA A 252 -2.90 5.12 -11.24
C ALA A 252 -3.77 3.89 -10.97
N ASP A 253 -5.09 4.06 -11.10
CA ASP A 253 -6.06 2.96 -11.13
C ASP A 253 -6.00 2.05 -9.90
N SER A 254 -5.64 2.64 -8.75
CA SER A 254 -5.31 1.90 -7.53
C SER A 254 -6.34 2.09 -6.42
N ASN A 255 -6.45 1.08 -5.56
CA ASN A 255 -7.37 1.05 -4.43
C ASN A 255 -6.58 1.04 -3.11
N LEU A 256 -6.78 2.06 -2.28
CA LEU A 256 -6.15 2.17 -0.96
C LEU A 256 -7.22 2.11 0.12
N THR A 257 -7.07 1.18 1.06
CA THR A 257 -7.88 1.13 2.29
C THR A 257 -6.97 1.17 3.51
N ALA A 258 -7.19 2.15 4.38
CA ALA A 258 -6.41 2.30 5.61
C ALA A 258 -7.26 2.65 6.84
N GLY A 259 -6.75 2.30 8.02
CA GLY A 259 -7.39 2.65 9.28
C GLY A 259 -7.27 4.14 9.65
N TYR A 260 -7.72 4.50 10.85
CA TYR A 260 -7.49 5.78 11.52
C TYR A 260 -6.04 6.29 11.46
N GLY A 261 -5.89 7.62 11.33
CA GLY A 261 -4.60 8.29 11.38
C GLY A 261 -3.66 7.93 10.25
N SER A 262 -4.18 7.46 9.12
CA SER A 262 -3.36 6.96 8.02
C SER A 262 -3.14 8.02 6.94
N THR A 263 -2.10 7.81 6.14
CA THR A 263 -1.79 8.64 4.98
C THR A 263 -1.89 7.80 3.71
N GLY A 264 -2.74 8.21 2.76
CA GLY A 264 -2.90 7.55 1.47
C GLY A 264 -2.58 8.51 0.31
N THR A 265 -1.71 8.09 -0.60
CA THR A 265 -1.41 8.82 -1.84
C THR A 265 -1.63 7.90 -3.04
N ALA A 266 -2.45 8.33 -4.01
CA ALA A 266 -2.70 7.55 -5.23
C ALA A 266 -2.68 8.42 -6.49
N GLY A 267 -2.52 7.78 -7.64
CA GLY A 267 -2.52 8.41 -8.95
C GLY A 267 -3.91 8.83 -9.44
N HIS A 268 -4.02 8.90 -10.77
CA HIS A 268 -5.27 9.13 -11.51
C HIS A 268 -6.24 7.95 -11.34
N GLU A 269 -7.55 8.21 -11.44
CA GLU A 269 -8.63 7.20 -11.43
C GLU A 269 -8.51 6.21 -10.26
N SER A 270 -8.12 6.74 -9.08
CA SER A 270 -7.86 5.92 -7.90
C SER A 270 -8.92 6.09 -6.82
N PHE A 271 -9.07 5.08 -5.98
CA PHE A 271 -9.99 5.07 -4.85
C PHE A 271 -9.20 5.02 -3.54
N ILE A 272 -9.48 5.95 -2.63
CA ILE A 272 -8.88 5.97 -1.29
C ILE A 272 -9.98 5.97 -0.25
N ILE A 273 -9.93 5.01 0.68
CA ILE A 273 -10.82 4.91 1.84
C ILE A 273 -9.92 4.95 3.09
N ALA A 274 -10.13 5.93 3.95
CA ALA A 274 -9.39 6.01 5.21
C ALA A 274 -10.29 6.36 6.40
N GLY A 275 -9.90 5.89 7.58
CA GLY A 275 -10.60 6.19 8.83
C GLY A 275 -10.47 7.66 9.27
N TYR A 276 -10.97 7.95 10.48
CA TYR A 276 -10.77 9.21 11.22
C TYR A 276 -9.33 9.73 11.23
N GLY A 277 -9.19 11.06 11.16
CA GLY A 277 -7.90 11.75 11.29
C GLY A 277 -6.90 11.44 10.20
N SER A 278 -7.37 11.03 9.02
CA SER A 278 -6.49 10.58 7.93
C SER A 278 -6.19 11.69 6.94
N THR A 279 -5.08 11.54 6.22
CA THR A 279 -4.68 12.44 5.12
C THR A 279 -4.70 11.66 3.81
N GLN A 280 -5.43 12.16 2.81
CA GLN A 280 -5.58 11.51 1.52
C GLN A 280 -5.20 12.48 0.41
N THR A 281 -4.35 12.05 -0.52
CA THR A 281 -3.98 12.80 -1.72
C THR A 281 -4.20 11.93 -2.95
N ALA A 282 -4.93 12.42 -3.95
CA ALA A 282 -5.10 11.68 -5.20
C ALA A 282 -4.90 12.55 -6.45
N GLY A 283 -4.70 11.88 -7.58
CA GLY A 283 -4.67 12.48 -8.91
C GLY A 283 -6.02 12.97 -9.40
N HIS A 284 -6.21 12.95 -10.73
CA HIS A 284 -7.45 13.35 -11.38
C HIS A 284 -8.47 12.21 -11.37
N LYS A 285 -9.76 12.55 -11.38
CA LYS A 285 -10.87 11.59 -11.44
C LYS A 285 -10.85 10.53 -10.35
N SER A 286 -10.36 10.91 -9.17
CA SER A 286 -10.22 9.99 -8.06
C SER A 286 -11.37 10.13 -7.07
N ILE A 287 -11.61 9.09 -6.28
CA ILE A 287 -12.66 9.06 -5.25
C ILE A 287 -11.99 8.90 -3.89
N LEU A 288 -12.24 9.85 -2.99
CA LEU A 288 -11.70 9.85 -1.64
C LEU A 288 -12.83 9.78 -0.63
N THR A 289 -12.80 8.81 0.26
CA THR A 289 -13.74 8.68 1.39
C THR A 289 -12.98 8.70 2.70
N ALA A 290 -13.33 9.63 3.59
CA ALA A 290 -12.66 9.80 4.88
C ALA A 290 -13.64 9.88 6.05
N GLY A 291 -13.19 9.40 7.21
CA GLY A 291 -13.85 9.66 8.49
C GLY A 291 -13.71 11.12 8.95
N TYR A 292 -14.24 11.41 10.14
CA TYR A 292 -14.07 12.65 10.91
C TYR A 292 -12.64 13.19 10.98
N GLY A 293 -12.51 14.51 10.97
CA GLY A 293 -11.25 15.22 11.20
C GLY A 293 -10.18 14.93 10.15
N SER A 294 -10.59 14.58 8.93
CA SER A 294 -9.66 14.15 7.88
C SER A 294 -9.35 15.28 6.91
N THR A 295 -8.23 15.14 6.20
CA THR A 295 -7.83 16.03 5.11
C THR A 295 -7.80 15.27 3.80
N GLN A 296 -8.50 15.78 2.79
CA GLN A 296 -8.55 15.22 1.45
C GLN A 296 -8.09 16.26 0.44
N THR A 297 -7.18 15.88 -0.45
CA THR A 297 -6.74 16.69 -1.59
C THR A 297 -6.83 15.85 -2.86
N ALA A 298 -7.53 16.33 -3.88
CA ALA A 298 -7.55 15.69 -5.19
C ALA A 298 -7.46 16.70 -6.32
N ARG A 299 -7.09 16.24 -7.51
CA ARG A 299 -7.08 17.08 -8.71
C ARG A 299 -8.44 17.04 -9.40
N ASP A 300 -8.51 17.58 -10.61
CA ASP A 300 -9.73 17.78 -11.37
C ASP A 300 -10.57 16.51 -11.54
N GLY A 301 -11.90 16.66 -11.57
CA GLY A 301 -12.85 15.59 -11.83
C GLY A 301 -13.03 14.61 -10.67
N SER A 302 -12.52 14.93 -9.48
CA SER A 302 -12.52 14.02 -8.34
C SER A 302 -13.72 14.23 -7.41
N ASP A 303 -14.14 13.16 -6.74
CA ASP A 303 -15.21 13.17 -5.74
C ASP A 303 -14.67 12.91 -4.34
N LEU A 304 -14.99 13.81 -3.41
CA LEU A 304 -14.54 13.77 -2.01
C LEU A 304 -15.75 13.63 -1.09
N ILE A 305 -15.73 12.59 -0.25
CA ILE A 305 -16.71 12.37 0.82
C ILE A 305 -15.97 12.38 2.16
N ALA A 306 -16.33 13.31 3.03
CA ALA A 306 -15.68 13.48 4.32
C ALA A 306 -16.67 13.57 5.49
N GLY A 307 -16.25 13.06 6.65
CA GLY A 307 -17.00 13.20 7.90
C GLY A 307 -16.95 14.61 8.50
N TYR A 308 -17.56 14.78 9.68
CA TYR A 308 -17.44 15.98 10.54
C TYR A 308 -16.02 16.54 10.67
N GLY A 309 -15.91 17.87 10.70
CA GLY A 309 -14.67 18.57 11.00
C GLY A 309 -13.56 18.34 9.98
N SER A 310 -13.90 17.99 8.74
CA SER A 310 -12.91 17.61 7.72
C SER A 310 -12.58 18.77 6.79
N THR A 311 -11.43 18.69 6.14
CA THR A 311 -10.99 19.64 5.11
C THR A 311 -10.88 18.91 3.77
N GLY A 312 -11.62 19.38 2.76
CA GLY A 312 -11.55 18.87 1.40
C GLY A 312 -11.09 19.95 0.44
N THR A 313 -10.08 19.65 -0.38
CA THR A 313 -9.64 20.51 -1.48
C THR A 313 -9.66 19.73 -2.78
N ALA A 314 -10.36 20.24 -3.79
CA ALA A 314 -10.41 19.60 -5.11
C ALA A 314 -10.16 20.58 -6.26
N GLY A 315 -9.80 20.01 -7.41
CA GLY A 315 -9.63 20.74 -8.67
C GLY A 315 -10.94 21.19 -9.28
N SER A 316 -10.93 21.37 -10.60
CA SER A 316 -12.10 21.74 -11.40
C SER A 316 -12.97 20.52 -11.69
N GLY A 317 -14.28 20.71 -11.86
CA GLY A 317 -15.18 19.61 -12.19
C GLY A 317 -15.38 18.60 -11.06
N SER A 318 -15.13 19.00 -9.82
CA SER A 318 -15.12 18.11 -8.66
C SER A 318 -16.40 18.19 -7.83
N SER A 319 -16.74 17.10 -7.16
CA SER A 319 -17.83 17.06 -6.18
C SER A 319 -17.28 16.87 -4.78
N LEU A 320 -17.66 17.72 -3.84
CA LEU A 320 -17.28 17.60 -2.45
C LEU A 320 -18.55 17.49 -1.59
N ILE A 321 -18.56 16.50 -0.70
CA ILE A 321 -19.61 16.27 0.29
C ILE A 321 -18.94 16.17 1.65
N ALA A 322 -19.29 17.05 2.58
CA ALA A 322 -18.74 17.00 3.92
C ALA A 322 -19.79 17.15 5.02
N GLY A 323 -19.50 16.53 6.15
CA GLY A 323 -20.28 16.64 7.40
C GLY A 323 -20.20 18.04 8.03
N TYR A 324 -20.62 18.13 9.29
CA TYR A 324 -20.73 19.41 10.00
C TYR A 324 -19.36 19.97 10.36
N GLY A 325 -19.24 21.30 10.42
CA GLY A 325 -18.00 21.98 10.80
C GLY A 325 -16.86 21.78 9.80
N SER A 326 -17.17 21.51 8.54
CA SER A 326 -16.16 21.16 7.53
C SER A 326 -15.74 22.36 6.69
N THR A 327 -14.54 22.28 6.12
CA THR A 327 -14.04 23.27 5.14
C THR A 327 -13.88 22.61 3.79
N GLN A 328 -14.52 23.16 2.76
CA GLN A 328 -14.45 22.66 1.40
C GLN A 328 -13.96 23.77 0.46
N THR A 329 -12.94 23.47 -0.33
CA THR A 329 -12.43 24.36 -1.37
C THR A 329 -12.42 23.64 -2.71
N ALA A 330 -13.07 24.21 -3.71
CA ALA A 330 -13.01 23.69 -5.08
C ALA A 330 -12.70 24.80 -6.08
N SER A 331 -12.32 24.40 -7.29
CA SER A 331 -12.02 25.34 -8.36
C SER A 331 -13.25 25.59 -9.24
N TYR A 332 -13.09 25.47 -10.56
CA TYR A 332 -14.11 25.80 -11.56
C TYR A 332 -15.13 24.67 -11.71
N ARG A 333 -16.40 24.97 -12.00
CA ARG A 333 -17.44 23.96 -12.29
C ARG A 333 -17.55 22.85 -11.24
N SER A 334 -17.57 23.23 -9.97
CA SER A 334 -17.58 22.25 -8.88
C SER A 334 -18.90 22.27 -8.12
N MET A 335 -19.23 21.14 -7.49
CA MET A 335 -20.37 21.02 -6.61
C MET A 335 -19.88 20.81 -5.18
N LEU A 336 -20.33 21.65 -4.25
CA LEU A 336 -19.99 21.51 -2.83
C LEU A 336 -21.27 21.36 -2.02
N THR A 337 -21.35 20.31 -1.22
CA THR A 337 -22.44 20.09 -0.25
C THR A 337 -21.86 20.00 1.15
N ALA A 338 -22.32 20.84 2.07
CA ALA A 338 -21.83 20.88 3.44
C ALA A 338 -22.96 20.83 4.47
N GLY A 339 -22.68 20.16 5.59
CA GLY A 339 -23.53 20.19 6.77
C GLY A 339 -23.54 21.54 7.50
N TYR A 340 -24.02 21.53 8.74
CA TYR A 340 -24.09 22.68 9.64
C TYR A 340 -22.72 23.33 9.87
N GLY A 341 -22.67 24.65 10.02
CA GLY A 341 -21.51 25.39 10.52
C GLY A 341 -20.26 25.22 9.66
N SER A 342 -20.44 25.03 8.35
CA SER A 342 -19.34 24.70 7.44
C SER A 342 -18.92 25.90 6.60
N THR A 343 -17.71 25.84 6.08
CA THR A 343 -17.16 26.85 5.17
C THR A 343 -16.97 26.23 3.79
N GLN A 344 -17.55 26.85 2.77
CA GLN A 344 -17.39 26.45 1.38
C GLN A 344 -16.81 27.60 0.56
N THR A 345 -15.80 27.30 -0.24
CA THR A 345 -15.23 28.23 -1.23
C THR A 345 -15.16 27.54 -2.57
N ALA A 346 -15.80 28.10 -3.58
CA ALA A 346 -15.67 27.63 -4.96
C ALA A 346 -15.37 28.79 -5.91
N ARG A 347 -14.71 28.49 -7.03
CA ARG A 347 -14.50 29.47 -8.11
C ARG A 347 -15.68 29.44 -9.08
N GLU A 348 -15.50 30.04 -10.24
CA GLU A 348 -16.54 30.29 -11.24
C GLU A 348 -17.35 29.04 -11.64
N TYR A 349 -18.63 29.25 -11.98
CA TYR A 349 -19.58 28.22 -12.42
C TYR A 349 -19.82 27.09 -11.42
N SER A 350 -19.79 27.37 -10.12
CA SER A 350 -19.94 26.34 -9.10
C SER A 350 -21.27 26.41 -8.38
N ASP A 351 -21.71 25.26 -7.88
CA ASP A 351 -22.93 25.12 -7.10
C ASP A 351 -22.59 24.77 -5.66
N LEU A 352 -23.05 25.58 -4.72
CA LEU A 352 -22.80 25.40 -3.28
C LEU A 352 -24.13 25.20 -2.55
N VAL A 353 -24.25 24.08 -1.85
CA VAL A 353 -25.34 23.79 -0.93
C VAL A 353 -24.80 23.75 0.49
N ALA A 354 -25.29 24.68 1.32
CA ALA A 354 -24.80 24.88 2.67
C ALA A 354 -25.91 24.66 3.72
N GLY A 355 -25.56 23.92 4.76
CA GLY A 355 -26.41 23.75 5.94
C GLY A 355 -26.61 25.04 6.75
N TYR A 356 -27.21 24.88 7.93
CA TYR A 356 -27.44 25.96 8.89
C TYR A 356 -26.13 26.59 9.38
N GLY A 357 -26.08 27.91 9.52
CA GLY A 357 -24.96 28.62 10.13
C GLY A 357 -23.66 28.55 9.33
N SER A 358 -23.76 28.25 8.04
CA SER A 358 -22.61 28.02 7.16
C SER A 358 -22.19 29.31 6.44
N THR A 359 -20.93 29.34 6.01
CA THR A 359 -20.37 30.43 5.19
C THR A 359 -20.00 29.90 3.82
N SER A 360 -20.57 30.47 2.77
CA SER A 360 -20.33 30.07 1.39
C SER A 360 -19.84 31.26 0.56
N THR A 361 -18.71 31.09 -0.10
CA THR A 361 -18.14 32.07 -1.04
C THR A 361 -18.04 31.43 -2.41
N ALA A 362 -18.69 32.01 -3.41
CA ALA A 362 -18.57 31.55 -4.80
C ALA A 362 -18.07 32.66 -5.72
N GLY A 363 -17.36 32.25 -6.77
CA GLY A 363 -16.98 33.13 -7.87
C GLY A 363 -18.17 33.52 -8.75
N SER A 364 -17.87 34.02 -9.95
CA SER A 364 -18.90 34.43 -10.91
C SER A 364 -19.71 33.24 -11.44
N ASN A 365 -20.89 33.52 -11.99
CA ASN A 365 -21.74 32.54 -12.65
C ASN A 365 -22.11 31.34 -11.76
N SER A 366 -22.19 31.53 -10.44
CA SER A 366 -22.34 30.46 -9.46
C SER A 366 -23.71 30.47 -8.79
N SER A 367 -24.13 29.32 -8.27
CA SER A 367 -25.37 29.18 -7.50
C SER A 367 -25.04 28.85 -6.06
N LEU A 368 -25.64 29.57 -5.11
CA LEU A 368 -25.51 29.28 -3.68
C LEU A 368 -26.91 29.10 -3.08
N ILE A 369 -27.08 27.98 -2.38
CA ILE A 369 -28.28 27.66 -1.62
C ILE A 369 -27.84 27.45 -0.18
N ALA A 370 -28.33 28.29 0.73
CA ALA A 370 -28.04 28.14 2.15
C ALA A 370 -29.28 28.02 3.02
N GLY A 371 -29.12 27.27 4.11
CA GLY A 371 -30.10 27.16 5.18
C GLY A 371 -30.23 28.42 6.04
N TYR A 372 -30.66 28.21 7.28
CA TYR A 372 -30.90 29.24 8.27
C TYR A 372 -29.58 29.82 8.82
N GLY A 373 -29.55 31.14 9.05
CA GLY A 373 -28.44 31.81 9.74
C GLY A 373 -27.10 31.80 8.99
N SER A 374 -27.14 31.66 7.67
CA SER A 374 -25.93 31.46 6.85
C SER A 374 -25.44 32.77 6.23
N THR A 375 -24.15 32.82 5.91
CA THR A 375 -23.51 33.94 5.19
C THR A 375 -23.13 33.50 3.80
N GLN A 376 -23.66 34.18 2.78
CA GLN A 376 -23.37 33.88 1.38
C GLN A 376 -22.75 35.10 0.70
N THR A 377 -21.63 34.89 0.01
CA THR A 377 -20.98 35.90 -0.82
C THR A 377 -20.82 35.36 -2.23
N ALA A 378 -21.31 36.10 -3.22
CA ALA A 378 -21.04 35.80 -4.62
C ALA A 378 -20.54 37.03 -5.38
N SER A 379 -19.80 36.78 -6.46
CA SER A 379 -19.26 37.84 -7.31
C SER A 379 -20.27 38.30 -8.37
N PHE A 380 -20.03 37.95 -9.63
CA PHE A 380 -20.76 38.46 -10.80
C PHE A 380 -21.73 37.42 -11.34
N LYS A 381 -22.96 37.83 -11.68
CA LYS A 381 -23.96 36.98 -12.36
C LYS A 381 -24.23 35.66 -11.62
N SER A 382 -24.41 35.75 -10.32
CA SER A 382 -24.65 34.60 -9.46
C SER A 382 -26.08 34.59 -8.92
N ILE A 383 -26.54 33.42 -8.50
CA ILE A 383 -27.85 33.24 -7.87
C ILE A 383 -27.61 32.86 -6.42
N LEU A 384 -28.22 33.59 -5.48
CA LEU A 384 -28.15 33.29 -4.05
C LEU A 384 -29.57 33.07 -3.54
N THR A 385 -29.79 31.93 -2.90
CA THR A 385 -31.02 31.62 -2.19
C THR A 385 -30.68 31.36 -0.73
N ALA A 386 -31.29 32.09 0.20
CA ALA A 386 -31.14 31.79 1.63
C ALA A 386 -32.47 31.58 2.33
N GLY A 387 -32.41 30.75 3.37
CA GLY A 387 -33.46 30.65 4.38
C GLY A 387 -33.54 31.86 5.32
N TYR A 388 -33.99 31.61 6.54
CA TYR A 388 -34.26 32.62 7.57
C TYR A 388 -32.98 33.18 8.19
N GLY A 389 -32.96 34.48 8.49
CA GLY A 389 -31.92 35.11 9.31
C GLY A 389 -30.53 35.11 8.68
N SER A 390 -30.46 35.05 7.35
CA SER A 390 -29.21 34.91 6.61
C SER A 390 -28.67 36.27 6.14
N THR A 391 -27.36 36.32 5.89
CA THR A 391 -26.69 37.48 5.30
C THR A 391 -26.23 37.13 3.89
N GLN A 392 -26.67 37.89 2.89
CA GLN A 392 -26.28 37.67 1.49
C GLN A 392 -25.59 38.92 0.94
N THR A 393 -24.46 38.73 0.25
CA THR A 393 -23.77 39.78 -0.48
C THR A 393 -23.53 39.32 -1.91
N ALA A 394 -24.05 40.06 -2.88
CA ALA A 394 -23.65 39.90 -4.28
C ALA A 394 -23.14 41.22 -4.87
N GLN A 395 -22.13 41.11 -5.73
CA GLN A 395 -21.41 42.26 -6.25
C GLN A 395 -22.05 42.85 -7.51
N GLU A 396 -22.38 42.04 -8.51
CA GLU A 396 -22.90 42.57 -9.79
C GLU A 396 -23.83 41.57 -10.49
N ARG A 397 -24.89 42.09 -11.14
CA ARG A 397 -25.81 41.36 -12.02
C ARG A 397 -26.35 40.05 -11.43
N SER A 398 -26.57 40.03 -10.13
CA SER A 398 -26.91 38.80 -9.41
C SER A 398 -28.34 38.83 -8.93
N ASP A 399 -28.90 37.63 -8.75
CA ASP A 399 -30.27 37.43 -8.27
C ASP A 399 -30.23 36.90 -6.84
N LEU A 400 -30.80 37.65 -5.90
CA LEU A 400 -30.88 37.29 -4.49
C LEU A 400 -32.32 37.01 -4.09
N VAL A 401 -32.56 35.81 -3.56
CA VAL A 401 -33.83 35.41 -2.95
C VAL A 401 -33.60 35.16 -1.47
N THR A 402 -34.32 35.91 -0.64
CA THR A 402 -34.06 35.93 0.81
C THR A 402 -35.30 35.54 1.60
N GLY A 403 -35.09 34.69 2.61
CA GLY A 403 -36.11 34.33 3.58
C GLY A 403 -36.35 35.43 4.62
N TYR A 404 -37.17 35.10 5.61
CA TYR A 404 -37.56 35.99 6.70
C TYR A 404 -36.36 36.52 7.51
N GLY A 405 -36.38 37.80 7.88
CA GLY A 405 -35.41 38.40 8.80
C GLY A 405 -33.97 38.45 8.26
N SER A 406 -33.80 38.43 6.94
CA SER A 406 -32.49 38.37 6.30
C SER A 406 -31.93 39.77 6.03
N THR A 407 -30.60 39.88 5.95
CA THR A 407 -29.90 41.07 5.47
C THR A 407 -29.31 40.78 4.10
N SER A 408 -29.51 41.67 3.14
CA SER A 408 -29.03 41.44 1.78
C SER A 408 -28.52 42.70 1.13
N THR A 409 -27.33 42.58 0.56
CA THR A 409 -26.63 43.63 -0.18
C THR A 409 -26.43 43.16 -1.60
N ALA A 410 -27.06 43.84 -2.54
CA ALA A 410 -26.87 43.63 -3.97
C ALA A 410 -26.12 44.85 -4.54
N GLY A 411 -25.10 44.62 -5.38
CA GLY A 411 -24.40 45.71 -6.05
C GLY A 411 -25.09 46.12 -7.35
N TYR A 412 -24.32 46.41 -8.40
CA TYR A 412 -24.85 47.00 -9.64
C TYR A 412 -25.77 46.04 -10.42
N ALA A 413 -26.83 46.58 -11.01
CA ALA A 413 -27.73 45.89 -11.95
C ALA A 413 -28.27 44.54 -11.45
N SER A 414 -28.59 44.45 -10.15
CA SER A 414 -28.96 43.20 -9.49
C SER A 414 -30.45 43.16 -9.15
N SER A 415 -30.98 41.95 -8.96
CA SER A 415 -32.37 41.73 -8.54
C SER A 415 -32.40 41.18 -7.13
N LEU A 416 -33.23 41.74 -6.27
CA LEU A 416 -33.37 41.33 -4.88
C LEU A 416 -34.84 41.14 -4.53
N ILE A 417 -35.18 39.94 -4.10
CA ILE A 417 -36.51 39.56 -3.62
C ILE A 417 -36.38 39.17 -2.16
N ALA A 418 -37.14 39.84 -1.29
CA ALA A 418 -37.16 39.48 0.12
C ALA A 418 -38.50 39.05 0.67
N GLY A 419 -38.41 38.15 1.64
CA GLY A 419 -39.49 37.81 2.54
C GLY A 419 -39.78 38.89 3.58
N TYR A 420 -40.37 38.46 4.69
CA TYR A 420 -40.86 39.32 5.76
C TYR A 420 -39.74 39.83 6.67
N GLY A 421 -39.79 41.10 7.07
CA GLY A 421 -38.88 41.66 8.09
C GLY A 421 -37.42 41.76 7.68
N SER A 422 -37.13 41.83 6.38
CA SER A 422 -35.76 41.81 5.86
C SER A 422 -35.19 43.23 5.65
N THR A 423 -33.86 43.34 5.70
CA THR A 423 -33.14 44.57 5.36
C THR A 423 -32.43 44.39 4.03
N GLN A 424 -32.73 45.25 3.06
CA GLN A 424 -32.23 45.18 1.70
C GLN A 424 -31.49 46.47 1.35
N THR A 425 -30.27 46.34 0.83
CA THR A 425 -29.53 47.43 0.22
C THR A 425 -29.20 47.04 -1.22
N ALA A 426 -29.56 47.87 -2.19
CA ALA A 426 -29.14 47.67 -3.56
C ALA A 426 -28.36 48.86 -4.13
N GLY A 427 -27.39 48.53 -4.98
CA GLY A 427 -26.62 49.48 -5.76
C GLY A 427 -27.39 50.05 -6.95
N TYR A 428 -26.68 50.82 -7.77
CA TYR A 428 -27.17 51.46 -9.00
C TYR A 428 -27.88 50.48 -9.96
N GLU A 429 -28.95 50.94 -10.63
CA GLU A 429 -29.75 50.17 -11.62
C GLU A 429 -30.33 48.83 -11.12
N SER A 430 -30.66 48.73 -9.84
CA SER A 430 -31.16 47.47 -9.27
C SER A 430 -32.68 47.43 -9.12
N THR A 431 -33.22 46.21 -9.00
CA THR A 431 -34.64 45.98 -8.71
C THR A 431 -34.78 45.35 -7.32
N LEU A 432 -35.58 45.96 -6.44
CA LEU A 432 -35.89 45.40 -5.12
C LEU A 432 -37.39 45.18 -4.96
N THR A 433 -37.74 43.98 -4.54
CA THR A 433 -39.11 43.63 -4.14
C THR A 433 -39.10 43.23 -2.67
N ALA A 434 -39.80 43.99 -1.83
CA ALA A 434 -39.94 43.70 -0.41
C ALA A 434 -41.25 42.99 -0.11
N GLY A 435 -41.15 42.01 0.79
CA GLY A 435 -42.29 41.53 1.56
C GLY A 435 -42.73 42.52 2.62
N TYR A 436 -43.53 42.03 3.57
CA TYR A 436 -44.10 42.81 4.65
C TYR A 436 -43.04 43.26 5.67
N GLY A 437 -43.14 44.49 6.17
CA GLY A 437 -42.33 45.01 7.28
C GLY A 437 -40.82 45.09 7.00
N SER A 438 -40.43 45.28 5.75
CA SER A 438 -39.02 45.30 5.34
C SER A 438 -38.45 46.71 5.28
N THR A 439 -37.13 46.84 5.40
CA THR A 439 -36.40 48.09 5.13
C THR A 439 -35.65 47.96 3.82
N GLN A 440 -35.87 48.89 2.89
CA GLN A 440 -35.21 48.91 1.59
C GLN A 440 -34.46 50.22 1.39
N THR A 441 -33.20 50.10 0.98
CA THR A 441 -32.37 51.23 0.54
C THR A 441 -31.91 50.95 -0.87
N ALA A 442 -32.27 51.81 -1.82
CA ALA A 442 -31.78 51.73 -3.19
C ALA A 442 -31.02 53.00 -3.57
N GLN A 443 -29.89 52.81 -4.24
CA GLN A 443 -29.14 53.88 -4.88
C GLN A 443 -29.80 54.31 -6.20
N ASP A 444 -29.16 55.24 -6.91
CA ASP A 444 -29.72 55.92 -8.08
C ASP A 444 -30.23 54.97 -9.18
N SER A 445 -31.26 55.41 -9.92
CA SER A 445 -31.85 54.73 -11.08
C SER A 445 -32.37 53.32 -10.82
N SER A 446 -32.87 53.06 -9.61
CA SER A 446 -33.37 51.73 -9.21
C SER A 446 -34.90 51.65 -9.24
N SER A 447 -35.44 50.42 -9.23
CA SER A 447 -36.87 50.16 -9.11
C SER A 447 -37.19 49.48 -7.78
N LEU A 448 -38.12 50.07 -7.02
CA LEU A 448 -38.50 49.61 -5.70
C LEU A 448 -39.99 49.28 -5.65
N THR A 449 -40.31 48.04 -5.25
CA THR A 449 -41.69 47.62 -4.96
C THR A 449 -41.76 47.22 -3.48
N THR A 450 -42.59 47.92 -2.71
CA THR A 450 -42.67 47.72 -1.26
C THR A 450 -43.93 46.96 -0.87
N GLY A 451 -43.77 45.99 0.04
CA GLY A 451 -44.88 45.34 0.72
C GLY A 451 -45.50 46.21 1.82
N TYR A 452 -46.52 45.67 2.50
CA TYR A 452 -47.21 46.38 3.58
C TYR A 452 -46.28 46.70 4.76
N GLY A 453 -46.38 47.93 5.30
CA GLY A 453 -45.66 48.34 6.51
C GLY A 453 -44.13 48.45 6.35
N SER A 454 -43.64 48.62 5.12
CA SER A 454 -42.21 48.69 4.81
C SER A 454 -41.67 50.13 4.83
N THR A 455 -40.38 50.28 5.13
CA THR A 455 -39.67 51.56 5.04
C THR A 455 -38.77 51.56 3.81
N SER A 456 -38.75 52.66 3.06
CA SER A 456 -38.05 52.69 1.78
C SER A 456 -37.35 54.02 1.52
N THR A 457 -36.05 53.96 1.25
CA THR A 457 -35.25 55.11 0.84
C THR A 457 -34.79 54.90 -0.60
N ALA A 458 -35.19 55.81 -1.48
CA ALA A 458 -34.88 55.75 -2.91
C ALA A 458 -33.94 56.90 -3.32
N GLY A 459 -32.86 56.55 -4.03
CA GLY A 459 -31.90 57.50 -4.60
C GLY A 459 -32.44 58.25 -5.82
N TYR A 460 -31.60 59.08 -6.43
CA TYR A 460 -31.96 59.92 -7.58
C TYR A 460 -32.43 59.09 -8.79
N ALA A 461 -33.45 59.58 -9.49
CA ALA A 461 -34.05 58.92 -10.67
C ALA A 461 -34.59 57.49 -10.44
N SER A 462 -34.89 57.12 -9.19
CA SER A 462 -35.48 55.82 -8.85
C SER A 462 -37.01 55.85 -8.94
N SER A 463 -37.61 54.69 -9.23
CA SER A 463 -39.07 54.48 -9.21
C SER A 463 -39.48 53.73 -7.95
N LEU A 464 -40.57 54.16 -7.31
CA LEU A 464 -41.09 53.57 -6.08
C LEU A 464 -42.58 53.27 -6.22
N ILE A 465 -42.93 51.99 -6.05
CA ILE A 465 -44.30 51.51 -5.92
C ILE A 465 -44.52 51.13 -4.46
N ALA A 466 -45.22 51.99 -3.72
CA ALA A 466 -45.43 51.83 -2.29
C ALA A 466 -46.66 50.96 -1.97
N GLY A 467 -46.48 49.94 -1.13
CA GLY A 467 -47.56 49.17 -0.51
C GLY A 467 -48.24 49.92 0.64
N TYR A 468 -49.42 49.44 1.04
CA TYR A 468 -50.23 50.06 2.09
C TYR A 468 -49.50 50.14 3.44
N GLY A 469 -49.52 51.32 4.08
CA GLY A 469 -48.84 51.54 5.37
C GLY A 469 -47.31 51.71 5.28
N SER A 470 -46.74 51.87 4.10
CA SER A 470 -45.30 52.11 3.92
C SER A 470 -44.91 53.56 4.20
N THR A 471 -43.68 53.77 4.69
CA THR A 471 -43.08 55.10 4.90
C THR A 471 -41.88 55.31 3.97
N GLN A 472 -41.77 56.53 3.43
CA GLN A 472 -40.70 56.94 2.50
C GLN A 472 -39.72 57.88 3.19
#